data_AF-A0A956M1J7-F1
#
_entry.id   AF-A0A956M1J7-F1
#
_cell.length_a   1.000
_cell.length_b   1.000
_cell.length_c   1.000
_cell.angle_alpha   90.00
_cell.angle_beta   90.00
_cell.angle_gamma   90.00
#
_symmetry.space_group_name_H-M   'P 1'
#
loop_
_entity.id
_entity.type
_entity.pdbx_description
1 polymer ?
#
loop_
_entity_poly.entity_id
_entity_poly.type
_entity_poly.pdbx_seq_one_letter_code
_entity_poly.pdbx_strand_id
1 'polypeptide(L)'
;HPVTTVIYYADRRWRSEERAAVPKKTQEDDQAEVTVCDGQRTWFLSGERARHPGINLESATFGTAAHVPNPLPGLLGYEGLVGFHGEERIGDRDCWILRWKGSETDYRAWVDQSSFTCVKSEVRTWGTTLVCVFSEFESLPDGFEIPRQIEKFVNGDRAMLVRVVGVETGTGLPDHLFAVPDSKADGKTQPR
;
A
#
# COMPACT_ATOMS: atom_id res chain seq x y z
N HIS A 1 -10.51 -17.63 1.34
CA HIS A 1 -10.22 -17.69 2.79
C HIS A 1 -9.79 -16.30 3.25
N PRO A 2 -10.13 -15.86 4.48
CA PRO A 2 -9.64 -14.58 4.98
C PRO A 2 -8.11 -14.63 5.11
N VAL A 3 -7.45 -13.57 4.66
CA VAL A 3 -6.02 -13.33 4.84
C VAL A 3 -5.89 -12.28 5.92
N THR A 4 -4.95 -12.47 6.85
CA THR A 4 -4.61 -11.45 7.84
C THR A 4 -3.29 -10.81 7.42
N THR A 5 -3.27 -9.49 7.34
CA THR A 5 -2.06 -8.72 7.00
C THR A 5 -1.71 -7.81 8.17
N VAL A 6 -0.48 -7.91 8.67
CA VAL A 6 0.08 -6.98 9.66
C VAL A 6 1.01 -6.01 8.95
N ILE A 7 0.88 -4.72 9.25
CA ILE A 7 1.65 -3.68 8.57
C ILE A 7 2.36 -2.81 9.59
N TYR A 8 3.66 -2.68 9.38
CA TYR A 8 4.56 -1.82 10.12
C TYR A 8 4.88 -0.62 9.24
N TYR A 9 4.80 0.59 9.78
CA TYR A 9 5.03 1.81 9.04
C TYR A 9 5.85 2.80 9.87
N ALA A 10 6.90 3.35 9.27
CA ALA A 10 7.73 4.40 9.85
C ALA A 10 8.30 5.29 8.73
N ASP A 11 7.88 6.55 8.69
CA ASP A 11 8.27 7.54 7.69
C ASP A 11 7.99 7.09 6.24
N ARG A 12 9.03 6.80 5.45
CA ARG A 12 8.89 6.28 4.08
C ARG A 12 9.02 4.76 4.02
N ARG A 13 9.28 4.11 5.14
CA ARG A 13 9.54 2.67 5.24
C ARG A 13 8.30 1.95 5.68
N TRP A 14 8.12 0.75 5.13
CA TRP A 14 7.02 -0.09 5.54
C TRP A 14 7.35 -1.56 5.36
N ARG A 15 6.64 -2.40 6.11
CA ARG A 15 6.68 -3.86 5.98
C ARG A 15 5.26 -4.38 6.10
N SER A 16 4.85 -5.24 5.18
CA SER A 16 3.61 -6.01 5.29
C SER A 16 3.94 -7.49 5.43
N GLU A 17 3.23 -8.17 6.33
CA GLU A 17 3.30 -9.62 6.48
C GLU A 17 1.91 -10.20 6.29
N GLU A 18 1.72 -11.01 5.25
CA GLU A 18 0.46 -11.68 4.97
C GLU A 18 0.48 -13.11 5.50
N ARG A 19 -0.61 -13.51 6.16
CA ARG A 19 -0.82 -14.89 6.63
C ARG A 19 -2.17 -15.38 6.16
N ALA A 20 -2.15 -16.39 5.29
CA ALA A 20 -3.37 -17.11 4.91
C ALA A 20 -3.78 -18.06 6.04
N ALA A 21 -5.08 -18.13 6.34
CA ALA A 21 -5.61 -19.19 7.19
C ALA A 21 -5.63 -20.51 6.40
N VAL A 22 -4.50 -21.21 6.31
CA VAL A 22 -4.44 -22.54 5.67
C VAL A 22 -4.96 -23.60 6.66
N PRO A 23 -5.94 -24.44 6.28
CA PRO A 23 -6.29 -25.59 7.10
C PRO A 23 -5.10 -26.55 7.14
N LYS A 24 -4.53 -26.75 8.34
CA LYS A 24 -3.40 -27.65 8.66
C LYS A 24 -3.48 -28.97 7.87
N LYS A 25 -2.76 -29.10 6.75
CA LYS A 25 -2.50 -30.42 6.16
C LYS A 25 -1.12 -30.64 5.54
N THR A 26 -0.27 -29.63 5.36
CA THR A 26 1.11 -29.84 4.94
C THR A 26 2.01 -28.73 5.49
N GLN A 27 3.05 -29.14 6.22
CA GLN A 27 3.94 -28.29 7.02
C GLN A 27 4.95 -27.48 6.17
N GLU A 28 4.87 -27.55 4.83
CA GLU A 28 5.86 -26.98 3.91
C GLU A 28 5.49 -25.62 3.29
N ASP A 29 4.25 -25.13 3.45
CA ASP A 29 3.75 -23.94 2.72
C ASP A 29 3.32 -22.76 3.61
N ASP A 30 3.72 -22.75 4.89
CA ASP A 30 3.39 -21.68 5.85
C ASP A 30 4.26 -20.42 5.68
N GLN A 31 4.74 -20.14 4.46
CA GLN A 31 5.57 -18.97 4.18
C GLN A 31 4.70 -17.73 4.10
N ALA A 32 4.75 -16.89 5.14
CA ALA A 32 4.21 -15.54 5.09
C ALA A 32 4.81 -14.79 3.90
N GLU A 33 3.95 -14.22 3.06
CA GLU A 33 4.40 -13.31 2.02
C GLU A 33 4.74 -11.98 2.70
N VAL A 34 6.03 -11.63 2.65
CA VAL A 34 6.52 -10.41 3.28
C VAL A 34 6.90 -9.43 2.20
N THR A 35 6.38 -8.22 2.28
CA THR A 35 6.81 -7.12 1.42
C THR A 35 7.49 -6.07 2.28
N VAL A 36 8.67 -5.60 1.88
CA VAL A 36 9.45 -4.60 2.59
C VAL A 36 9.72 -3.43 1.66
N CYS A 37 9.60 -2.22 2.17
CA CYS A 37 10.07 -1.00 1.54
C CYS A 37 11.03 -0.25 2.49
N ASP A 38 12.20 0.08 1.97
CA ASP A 38 13.25 0.80 2.70
C ASP A 38 13.15 2.33 2.55
N GLY A 39 12.09 2.81 1.90
CA GLY A 39 11.87 4.23 1.58
C GLY A 39 12.28 4.63 0.17
N GLN A 40 12.99 3.76 -0.55
CA GLN A 40 13.39 3.96 -1.95
C GLN A 40 12.84 2.88 -2.88
N ARG A 41 12.91 1.62 -2.46
CA ARG A 41 12.50 0.46 -3.26
C ARG A 41 11.62 -0.47 -2.46
N THR A 42 10.89 -1.33 -3.17
CA THR A 42 10.05 -2.37 -2.59
C THR A 42 10.55 -3.75 -3.00
N TRP A 43 10.63 -4.67 -2.05
CA TRP A 43 11.02 -6.06 -2.24
C TRP A 43 9.91 -7.00 -1.79
N PHE A 44 9.65 -8.02 -2.60
CA PHE A 44 8.77 -9.15 -2.27
C PHE A 44 9.65 -10.31 -1.81
N LEU A 45 9.41 -10.78 -0.58
CA LEU A 45 10.13 -11.86 0.07
C LEU A 45 9.24 -13.09 0.20
N SER A 46 9.81 -14.26 -0.08
CA SER A 46 9.19 -15.57 0.19
C SER A 46 10.18 -16.37 1.02
N GLY A 47 9.87 -16.58 2.29
CA GLY A 47 10.85 -17.08 3.26
C GLY A 47 11.99 -16.09 3.47
N GLU A 48 13.23 -16.56 3.48
CA GLU A 48 14.43 -15.72 3.77
C GLU A 48 15.05 -15.06 2.52
N ARG A 49 14.40 -15.13 1.35
CA ARG A 49 14.98 -14.65 0.08
C ARG A 49 14.10 -13.62 -0.61
N ALA A 50 14.73 -12.56 -1.12
CA ALA A 50 14.10 -11.64 -2.06
C ALA A 50 13.91 -12.33 -3.42
N ARG A 51 12.68 -12.35 -3.95
CA ARG A 51 12.38 -12.98 -5.24
C ARG A 51 12.79 -12.11 -6.44
N HIS A 52 12.88 -10.80 -6.25
CA HIS A 52 13.16 -9.84 -7.32
C HIS A 52 14.16 -8.76 -6.86
N PRO A 53 15.00 -8.23 -7.77
CA PRO A 53 15.71 -6.99 -7.50
C PRO A 53 14.67 -5.91 -7.18
N GLY A 54 14.88 -5.16 -6.09
CA GLY A 54 13.90 -4.21 -5.57
C GLY A 54 13.31 -3.34 -6.67
N ILE A 55 11.98 -3.24 -6.71
CA ILE A 55 11.24 -2.48 -7.70
C ILE A 55 11.17 -1.03 -7.21
N ASN A 56 11.39 -0.05 -8.10
CA ASN A 56 11.19 1.35 -7.76
C ASN A 56 9.74 1.58 -7.29
N LEU A 57 9.56 2.43 -6.27
CA LEU A 57 8.25 2.66 -5.65
C LEU A 57 7.16 3.06 -6.68
N GLU A 58 7.55 3.82 -7.71
CA GLU A 58 6.68 4.24 -8.82
C GLU A 58 6.09 3.09 -9.64
N SER A 59 6.80 1.97 -9.73
CA SER A 59 6.38 0.79 -10.49
C SER A 59 5.68 -0.25 -9.61
N ALA A 60 5.69 -0.08 -8.29
CA ALA A 60 5.09 -1.02 -7.33
C ALA A 60 3.56 -0.83 -7.16
N THR A 61 2.96 0.05 -7.94
CA THR A 61 1.61 0.63 -7.81
C THR A 61 0.48 -0.40 -7.75
N PHE A 62 0.59 -1.54 -8.45
CA PHE A 62 -0.47 -2.55 -8.44
C PHE A 62 -0.30 -3.63 -7.37
N GLY A 63 0.94 -4.06 -7.10
CA GLY A 63 1.21 -5.10 -6.09
C GLY A 63 1.11 -4.59 -4.66
N THR A 64 1.49 -3.34 -4.40
CA THR A 64 1.53 -2.78 -3.02
C THR A 64 0.22 -2.10 -2.63
N ALA A 65 -0.46 -1.44 -3.56
CA ALA A 65 -1.80 -0.86 -3.30
C ALA A 65 -2.86 -1.92 -3.02
N ALA A 66 -2.63 -3.18 -3.40
CA ALA A 66 -3.47 -4.32 -3.02
C ALA A 66 -3.38 -4.66 -1.52
N HIS A 67 -2.26 -4.35 -0.86
CA HIS A 67 -1.99 -4.83 0.51
C HIS A 67 -1.89 -3.73 1.57
N VAL A 68 -1.63 -2.46 1.21
CA VAL A 68 -1.54 -1.37 2.19
C VAL A 68 -2.91 -0.69 2.39
N PRO A 69 -3.43 -0.56 3.64
CA PRO A 69 -4.72 0.04 3.95
C PRO A 69 -4.74 1.57 3.81
N ASN A 70 -3.59 2.18 3.62
CA ASN A 70 -3.48 3.57 3.22
C ASN A 70 -2.59 3.65 1.97
N PRO A 71 -3.07 4.18 0.84
CA PRO A 71 -2.22 4.39 -0.34
C PRO A 71 -1.22 5.53 -0.13
N LEU A 72 -1.36 6.36 0.91
CA LEU A 72 -0.49 7.52 1.18
C LEU A 72 1.00 7.16 1.40
N PRO A 73 1.36 6.11 2.17
CA PRO A 73 2.73 5.61 2.24
C PRO A 73 3.37 5.26 0.88
N GLY A 74 2.61 4.67 -0.04
CA GLY A 74 3.05 4.44 -1.42
C GLY A 74 3.11 5.72 -2.23
N LEU A 75 2.27 6.71 -1.89
CA LEU A 75 2.20 8.02 -2.56
C LEU A 75 3.42 8.90 -2.33
N LEU A 76 4.09 8.78 -1.19
CA LEU A 76 5.24 9.63 -0.82
C LEU A 76 6.53 9.35 -1.59
N GLY A 77 6.55 8.37 -2.48
CA GLY A 77 7.68 8.16 -3.40
C GLY A 77 7.30 8.04 -4.87
N TYR A 78 6.17 8.62 -5.29
CA TYR A 78 6.00 8.98 -6.69
C TYR A 78 6.73 10.30 -6.99
N GLU A 79 7.71 10.27 -7.88
CA GLU A 79 8.17 11.48 -8.56
C GLU A 79 7.17 11.77 -9.68
N GLY A 80 6.29 12.72 -9.44
CA GLY A 80 5.27 13.14 -10.39
C GLY A 80 4.71 14.50 -10.01
N LEU A 81 4.22 15.25 -11.00
CA LEU A 81 3.61 16.55 -10.72
C LEU A 81 2.30 16.32 -9.94
N VAL A 82 2.34 16.62 -8.64
CA VAL A 82 1.13 16.67 -7.81
C VAL A 82 0.40 17.95 -8.18
N GLY A 83 -0.78 17.80 -8.75
CA GLY A 83 -1.64 18.92 -9.10
C GLY A 83 -2.95 18.86 -8.32
N PHE A 84 -3.35 20.00 -7.76
CA PHE A 84 -4.75 20.22 -7.42
C PHE A 84 -5.58 20.12 -8.71
N HIS A 85 -6.60 19.27 -8.70
CA HIS A 85 -7.42 18.96 -9.87
C HIS A 85 -8.88 19.42 -9.72
N GLY A 86 -9.32 19.74 -8.50
CA GLY A 86 -10.65 20.24 -8.24
C GLY A 86 -11.13 19.89 -6.84
N GLU A 87 -12.42 20.04 -6.63
CA GLU A 87 -13.09 19.72 -5.37
C GLU A 87 -14.31 18.86 -5.66
N GLU A 88 -14.61 17.93 -4.76
CA GLU A 88 -15.78 17.08 -4.84
C GLU A 88 -16.23 16.70 -3.44
N ARG A 89 -17.54 16.68 -3.23
CA ARG A 89 -18.13 16.21 -1.98
C ARG A 89 -18.34 14.70 -2.04
N ILE A 90 -17.68 13.96 -1.17
CA ILE A 90 -17.79 12.50 -1.03
C ILE A 90 -18.53 12.19 0.26
N GLY A 91 -19.80 11.82 0.15
CA GLY A 91 -20.68 11.63 1.31
C GLY A 91 -20.91 12.94 2.05
N ASP A 92 -20.44 13.01 3.29
CA ASP A 92 -20.50 14.19 4.16
C ASP A 92 -19.22 15.05 4.14
N ARG A 93 -18.18 14.60 3.43
CA ARG A 93 -16.83 15.22 3.40
C ARG A 93 -16.61 16.04 2.14
N ASP A 94 -16.20 17.30 2.31
CA ASP A 94 -15.75 18.14 1.20
C ASP A 94 -14.26 17.83 0.95
N CYS A 95 -13.91 17.43 -0.27
CA CYS A 95 -12.59 16.90 -0.58
C CYS A 95 -11.89 17.72 -1.66
N TRP A 96 -10.56 17.86 -1.54
CA TRP A 96 -9.71 18.19 -2.68
C TRP A 96 -9.43 16.94 -3.50
N ILE A 97 -9.43 17.10 -4.82
CA ILE A 97 -8.96 16.08 -5.75
C ILE A 97 -7.51 16.40 -6.09
N LEU A 98 -6.61 15.53 -5.66
CA LEU A 98 -5.19 15.59 -6.02
C LEU A 98 -4.92 14.58 -7.13
N ARG A 99 -4.15 14.99 -8.15
CA ARG A 99 -3.81 14.14 -9.29
C ARG A 99 -2.32 14.06 -9.49
N TRP A 100 -1.84 12.86 -9.77
CA TRP A 100 -0.49 12.55 -10.19
C TRP A 100 -0.57 11.84 -11.54
N LYS A 101 0.15 12.34 -12.54
CA LYS A 101 0.18 11.74 -13.87
C LYS A 101 1.60 11.40 -14.26
N GLY A 102 1.91 10.10 -14.25
CA GLY A 102 3.12 9.53 -14.83
C GLY A 102 2.93 9.17 -16.31
N SER A 103 3.93 8.50 -16.89
CA SER A 103 3.86 8.03 -18.29
C SER A 103 2.78 6.96 -18.51
N GLU A 104 2.65 6.01 -17.57
CA GLU A 104 1.76 4.84 -17.66
C GLU A 104 0.69 4.80 -16.56
N THR A 105 0.75 5.75 -15.62
CA THR A 105 -0.11 5.77 -14.43
C THR A 105 -0.79 7.13 -14.28
N ASP A 106 -2.10 7.10 -14.10
CA ASP A 106 -2.91 8.25 -13.71
C ASP A 106 -3.54 7.96 -12.35
N TYR A 107 -3.07 8.65 -11.32
CA TYR A 107 -3.51 8.47 -9.95
C TYR A 107 -4.30 9.69 -9.50
N ARG A 108 -5.42 9.47 -8.81
CA ARG A 108 -6.22 10.50 -8.14
C ARG A 108 -6.52 10.10 -6.70
N ALA A 109 -6.41 11.05 -5.78
CA ALA A 109 -6.90 10.91 -4.41
C ALA A 109 -7.90 12.03 -4.10
N TRP A 110 -8.94 11.67 -3.37
CA TRP A 110 -9.87 12.60 -2.73
C TRP A 110 -9.45 12.70 -1.28
N VAL A 111 -8.99 13.88 -0.90
CA VAL A 111 -8.46 14.19 0.43
C VAL A 111 -9.44 15.13 1.11
N ASP A 112 -9.97 14.72 2.26
CA ASP A 112 -10.86 15.56 3.06
C ASP A 112 -10.17 16.87 3.44
N GLN A 113 -10.86 17.99 3.23
CA GLN A 113 -10.29 19.32 3.47
C GLN A 113 -10.09 19.62 4.96
N SER A 114 -10.81 18.91 5.84
CA SER A 114 -10.76 19.17 7.28
C SER A 114 -9.72 18.33 8.01
N SER A 115 -9.66 17.02 7.73
CA SER A 115 -8.76 16.09 8.40
C SER A 115 -7.54 15.70 7.58
N PHE A 116 -7.46 16.12 6.32
CA PHE A 116 -6.43 15.71 5.36
C PHE A 116 -6.38 14.19 5.13
N THR A 117 -7.45 13.47 5.50
CA THR A 117 -7.58 12.04 5.32
C THR A 117 -8.01 11.69 3.90
N CYS A 118 -7.36 10.70 3.28
CA CYS A 118 -7.78 10.18 1.98
C CYS A 118 -9.07 9.38 2.12
N VAL A 119 -10.15 9.80 1.45
CA VAL A 119 -11.48 9.15 1.50
C VAL A 119 -11.74 8.24 0.30
N LYS A 120 -11.03 8.47 -0.80
CA LYS A 120 -11.10 7.66 -2.02
C LYS A 120 -9.80 7.80 -2.80
N SER A 121 -9.37 6.74 -3.46
CA SER A 121 -8.32 6.80 -4.47
C SER A 121 -8.70 6.06 -5.74
N GLU A 122 -8.15 6.51 -6.86
CA GLU A 122 -8.30 5.87 -8.16
C GLU A 122 -6.93 5.80 -8.83
N VAL A 123 -6.59 4.63 -9.36
CA VAL A 123 -5.38 4.42 -10.15
C VAL A 123 -5.79 3.82 -11.48
N ARG A 124 -5.35 4.43 -12.58
CA ARG A 124 -5.45 3.85 -13.91
C ARG A 124 -4.07 3.52 -14.43
N THR A 125 -3.84 2.28 -14.82
CA THR A 125 -2.57 1.82 -15.40
C THR A 125 -2.83 0.65 -16.32
N TRP A 126 -2.21 0.65 -17.51
CA TRP A 126 -2.33 -0.42 -18.51
C TRP A 126 -3.77 -0.91 -18.75
N GLY A 127 -4.72 0.02 -18.89
CA GLY A 127 -6.13 -0.30 -19.12
C GLY A 127 -6.90 -0.84 -17.91
N THR A 128 -6.25 -1.02 -16.76
CA THR A 128 -6.90 -1.43 -15.51
C THR A 128 -7.16 -0.21 -14.63
N THR A 129 -8.36 -0.14 -14.07
CA THR A 129 -8.73 0.87 -13.07
C THR A 129 -8.91 0.21 -11.71
N LEU A 130 -8.13 0.65 -10.72
CA LEU A 130 -8.31 0.29 -9.31
C LEU A 130 -8.92 1.49 -8.58
N VAL A 131 -10.09 1.31 -7.96
CA VAL A 131 -10.69 2.29 -7.05
C VAL A 131 -10.66 1.73 -5.64
N CYS A 132 -10.22 2.53 -4.68
CA CYS A 132 -10.36 2.24 -3.25
C CYS A 132 -11.28 3.27 -2.61
N VAL A 133 -12.24 2.81 -1.83
CA VAL A 133 -13.12 3.65 -1.01
C VAL A 133 -12.85 3.35 0.45
N PHE A 134 -12.56 4.39 1.22
CA PHE A 134 -12.18 4.31 2.63
C PHE A 134 -13.36 4.79 3.48
N SER A 135 -13.74 4.02 4.48
CA SER A 135 -14.89 4.32 5.34
C SER A 135 -14.71 3.81 6.78
N GLU A 136 -15.69 4.13 7.63
CA GLU A 136 -15.67 3.80 9.06
C GLU A 136 -14.42 4.33 9.75
N PHE A 137 -14.16 5.63 9.60
CA PHE A 137 -12.96 6.25 10.14
C PHE A 137 -12.96 6.27 11.67
N GLU A 138 -11.81 5.95 12.25
CA GLU A 138 -11.53 6.07 13.67
C GLU A 138 -10.41 7.09 13.88
N SER A 139 -10.60 8.02 14.82
CA SER A 139 -9.58 9.00 15.19
C SER A 139 -8.51 8.36 16.07
N LEU A 140 -7.26 8.65 15.76
CA LEU A 140 -6.08 8.27 16.52
C LEU A 140 -5.69 9.39 17.51
N PRO A 141 -4.96 9.06 18.61
CA PRO A 141 -4.59 10.05 19.63
C PRO A 141 -3.75 11.24 19.13
N ASP A 142 -3.07 11.07 18.00
CA ASP A 142 -2.23 12.07 17.34
C ASP A 142 -3.01 12.95 16.35
N GLY A 143 -4.33 12.81 16.30
CA GLY A 143 -5.22 13.65 15.49
C GLY A 143 -5.42 13.19 14.04
N PHE A 144 -4.78 12.10 13.64
CA PHE A 144 -5.04 11.45 12.36
C PHE A 144 -6.29 10.56 12.42
N GLU A 145 -6.85 10.23 11.26
CA GLU A 145 -7.90 9.22 11.16
C GLU A 145 -7.40 8.02 10.38
N ILE A 146 -7.91 6.83 10.72
CA ILE A 146 -7.67 5.61 9.96
C ILE A 146 -8.99 4.97 9.55
N PRO A 147 -9.15 4.54 8.28
CA PRO A 147 -10.35 3.83 7.87
C PRO A 147 -10.39 2.43 8.48
N ARG A 148 -11.52 2.05 9.09
CA ARG A 148 -11.75 0.67 9.54
C ARG A 148 -12.21 -0.25 8.41
N GLN A 149 -12.71 0.32 7.32
CA GLN A 149 -13.17 -0.44 6.17
C GLN A 149 -12.61 0.13 4.86
N ILE A 150 -12.18 -0.77 3.97
CA ILE A 150 -11.68 -0.41 2.64
C ILE A 150 -12.30 -1.35 1.60
N GLU A 151 -13.03 -0.77 0.65
CA GLU A 151 -13.56 -1.50 -0.50
C GLU A 151 -12.68 -1.22 -1.72
N LYS A 152 -12.26 -2.30 -2.40
CA LYS A 152 -11.46 -2.22 -3.62
C LYS A 152 -12.26 -2.71 -4.80
N PHE A 153 -12.29 -1.90 -5.85
CA PHE A 153 -12.98 -2.18 -7.10
C PHE A 153 -11.95 -2.24 -8.22
N VAL A 154 -11.99 -3.30 -9.02
CA VAL A 154 -11.15 -3.46 -10.21
C VAL A 154 -12.08 -3.40 -11.42
N ASN A 155 -11.85 -2.41 -12.29
CA ASN A 155 -12.68 -2.14 -13.47
C ASN A 155 -14.19 -2.01 -13.15
N GLY A 156 -14.51 -1.51 -11.95
CA GLY A 156 -15.89 -1.29 -11.49
C GLY A 156 -16.46 -2.42 -10.64
N ASP A 157 -15.91 -3.64 -10.73
CA ASP A 157 -16.38 -4.78 -9.95
C ASP A 157 -15.69 -4.82 -8.58
N ARG A 158 -16.45 -5.07 -7.51
CA ARG A 158 -15.89 -5.18 -6.17
C ARG A 158 -15.02 -6.43 -6.07
N ALA A 159 -13.72 -6.23 -5.93
CA ALA A 159 -12.72 -7.29 -5.87
C ALA A 159 -12.38 -7.70 -4.44
N MET A 160 -12.34 -6.73 -3.49
CA MET A 160 -11.93 -7.00 -2.12
C MET A 160 -12.61 -6.08 -1.11
N LEU A 161 -12.84 -6.61 0.08
CA LEU A 161 -13.19 -5.87 1.30
C LEU A 161 -12.11 -6.10 2.35
N VAL A 162 -11.52 -5.03 2.86
CA VAL A 162 -10.53 -5.06 3.95
C VAL A 162 -11.16 -4.49 5.21
N ARG A 163 -10.95 -5.17 6.34
CA ARG A 163 -11.31 -4.65 7.67
C ARG A 163 -10.04 -4.45 8.48
N VAL A 164 -9.83 -3.24 8.99
CA VAL A 164 -8.71 -2.93 9.88
C VAL A 164 -9.15 -3.28 11.31
N VAL A 165 -8.57 -4.32 11.89
CA VAL A 165 -8.99 -4.83 13.21
C VAL A 165 -8.25 -4.19 14.38
N GLY A 166 -7.05 -3.64 14.17
CA GLY A 166 -6.26 -3.01 15.23
C GLY A 166 -5.22 -2.04 14.66
N VAL A 167 -4.87 -1.03 15.46
CA VAL A 167 -3.89 0.00 15.13
C VAL A 167 -3.16 0.37 16.41
N GLU A 168 -1.84 0.43 16.34
CA GLU A 168 -0.97 0.88 17.43
C GLU A 168 -0.02 1.94 16.89
N THR A 169 0.08 3.06 17.59
CA THR A 169 0.96 4.19 17.22
C THR A 169 2.03 4.41 18.29
N GLY A 170 3.13 5.08 17.92
CA GLY A 170 4.19 5.42 18.88
C GLY A 170 4.93 4.22 19.47
N THR A 171 4.93 3.06 18.80
CA THR A 171 5.48 1.81 19.32
C THR A 171 7.02 1.73 19.30
N GLY A 172 7.71 2.71 18.71
CA GLY A 172 9.17 2.72 18.61
C GLY A 172 9.70 1.56 17.76
N LEU A 173 9.08 1.32 16.60
CA LEU A 173 9.42 0.21 15.71
C LEU A 173 10.92 0.17 15.39
N PRO A 174 11.60 -0.97 15.60
CA PRO A 174 13.03 -1.06 15.39
C PRO A 174 13.40 -1.12 13.90
N ASP A 175 14.52 -0.49 13.53
CA ASP A 175 14.94 -0.34 12.12
C ASP A 175 15.11 -1.66 11.37
N HIS A 176 15.48 -2.75 12.06
CA HIS A 176 15.68 -4.05 11.44
C HIS A 176 14.41 -4.65 10.82
N LEU A 177 13.21 -4.19 11.21
CA LEU A 177 11.97 -4.61 10.56
C LEU A 177 11.94 -4.22 9.08
N PHE A 178 12.58 -3.10 8.73
CA PHE A 178 12.62 -2.57 7.38
C PHE A 178 13.89 -2.99 6.61
N ALA A 179 14.74 -3.82 7.21
CA ALA A 179 15.94 -4.32 6.55
C ALA A 179 15.57 -5.35 5.49
N VAL A 180 16.16 -5.21 4.30
CA VAL A 180 16.04 -6.18 3.22
C VAL A 180 17.15 -7.20 3.41
N PRO A 181 16.85 -8.52 3.44
CA PRO A 181 17.88 -9.55 3.48
C PRO A 181 18.83 -9.39 2.29
N ASP A 182 20.14 -9.51 2.52
CA ASP A 182 21.13 -9.44 1.45
C ASP A 182 20.78 -10.46 0.35
N SER A 183 20.22 -9.95 -0.75
CA SER A 183 20.22 -10.69 -2.00
C SER A 183 21.67 -10.75 -2.40
N LYS A 184 22.34 -11.90 -2.28
CA LYS A 184 23.56 -12.12 -3.06
C LYS A 184 23.19 -11.78 -4.50
N ALA A 185 23.68 -10.64 -4.98
CA ALA A 185 23.53 -10.25 -6.36
C ALA A 185 24.19 -11.35 -7.17
N ASP A 186 23.39 -12.21 -7.80
CA ASP A 186 23.92 -13.10 -8.82
C ASP A 186 24.46 -12.21 -9.92
N GLY A 187 25.77 -12.04 -9.89
CA GLY A 187 26.54 -11.36 -10.91
C GLY A 187 26.36 -12.08 -12.23
N LYS A 188 25.33 -11.69 -12.98
CA LYS A 188 25.27 -11.91 -14.42
C LYS A 188 25.08 -10.57 -15.08
N THR A 189 26.23 -9.95 -15.35
CA THR A 189 26.43 -8.96 -16.40
C THR A 189 25.64 -9.38 -17.65
N GLN A 190 24.65 -8.59 -18.05
CA GLN A 190 24.07 -8.74 -19.39
C GLN A 190 25.16 -8.35 -20.41
N PRO A 191 25.44 -9.18 -21.43
CA PRO A 191 26.36 -8.80 -22.48
C PRO A 191 25.76 -7.68 -23.32
N ARG A 192 26.63 -6.75 -23.71
CA ARG A 192 26.38 -5.64 -24.64
C ARG A 192 25.99 -6.13 -26.03
#